data_AF-A0A7F8RPR5-F1
#
_entry.id   AF-A0A7F8RPR5-F1
#
_cell.length_a   1.000
_cell.length_b   1.000
_cell.length_c   1.000
_cell.angle_alpha   90.00
_cell.angle_beta   90.00
_cell.angle_gamma   90.00
#
_symmetry.space_group_name_H-M   'P 1'
#
loop_
_entity.id
_entity.type
_entity.pdbx_description
1 polymer ?
#
loop_
_entity_poly.entity_id
_entity_poly.type
_entity_poly.pdbx_seq_one_letter_code
_entity_poly.pdbx_strand_id
1 'polypeptide(L)'
;MKTVLMVAEKPSLAQSIAKILSRGNMSSHKGLNGTCSVHEYSGTFAGQSVRFKMTSVCGHVMTLDFLGKYNKWDKVDPAELFSQAPTEKKEANPKLNMVKFLQVEGKGCDYIVLWLDCDKEGENICFEVLDAVLPVMNPTHGGEKTVYRARFSSITDTDICAAMARLGEPDHNEALSVDARQELDLRIGCAFTRFQTKYFQGKYGNLDSSLISFGPCQTPTLGFCVERHDKIQSFKPETYWVLQAKVNVDKDRSLLLDWDRVRVFDREIAQMFLNLTKLEKEAQTCFGKDSY
;
A
#
# COMPACT_ATOMS: atom_id res chain seq x y z
N MET A 1 40.35 -6.19 -2.80
CA MET A 1 39.38 -6.11 -1.69
C MET A 1 38.00 -6.24 -2.32
N LYS A 2 37.15 -7.15 -1.83
CA LYS A 2 35.81 -7.36 -2.42
C LYS A 2 34.89 -6.17 -2.13
N THR A 3 33.91 -5.93 -3.01
CA THR A 3 32.92 -4.86 -2.89
C THR A 3 31.52 -5.45 -2.74
N VAL A 4 30.77 -4.98 -1.74
CA VAL A 4 29.38 -5.36 -1.47
C VAL A 4 28.47 -4.20 -1.85
N LEU A 5 27.67 -4.37 -2.91
CA LEU A 5 26.60 -3.44 -3.24
C LEU A 5 25.44 -3.64 -2.27
N MET A 6 24.87 -2.56 -1.78
CA MET A 6 23.67 -2.59 -0.95
C MET A 6 22.63 -1.62 -1.52
N VAL A 7 21.39 -2.06 -1.68
CA VAL A 7 20.35 -1.27 -2.35
C VAL A 7 19.10 -1.18 -1.46
N ALA A 8 18.74 0.04 -1.07
CA ALA A 8 17.48 0.33 -0.37
C ALA A 8 16.40 0.86 -1.32
N GLU A 9 15.15 0.94 -0.86
CA GLU A 9 14.03 1.36 -1.70
C GLU A 9 14.00 2.86 -2.02
N LYS A 10 14.52 3.70 -1.11
CA LYS A 10 14.45 5.17 -1.21
C LYS A 10 15.78 5.82 -0.78
N PRO A 11 16.13 7.01 -1.30
CA PRO A 11 17.40 7.67 -0.96
C PRO A 11 17.57 7.95 0.54
N SER A 12 16.50 8.35 1.23
CA SER A 12 16.53 8.61 2.67
C SER A 12 16.79 7.34 3.51
N LEU A 13 16.30 6.19 3.05
CA LEU A 13 16.52 4.90 3.69
C LEU A 13 17.97 4.47 3.55
N ALA A 14 18.52 4.54 2.33
CA ALA A 14 19.93 4.21 2.07
C ALA A 14 20.87 5.05 2.94
N GLN A 15 20.64 6.36 3.05
CA GLN A 15 21.45 7.23 3.90
C GLN A 15 21.38 6.83 5.37
N SER A 16 20.18 6.56 5.88
CA SER A 16 19.96 6.19 7.29
C SER A 16 20.61 4.85 7.63
N ILE A 17 20.40 3.83 6.79
CA ILE A 17 20.99 2.50 6.96
C ILE A 17 22.52 2.55 6.85
N ALA A 18 23.06 3.27 5.86
CA ALA A 18 24.50 3.46 5.71
C ALA A 18 25.11 4.14 6.95
N LYS A 19 24.44 5.16 7.50
CA LYS A 19 24.91 5.87 8.70
C LYS A 19 24.98 4.95 9.92
N ILE A 20 23.98 4.11 10.12
CA ILE A 20 23.93 3.12 11.21
C ILE A 20 25.08 2.11 11.05
N LEU A 21 25.16 1.44 9.89
CA LEU A 21 26.11 0.35 9.66
C LEU A 21 27.57 0.83 9.62
N SER A 22 27.81 2.05 9.15
CA SER A 22 29.15 2.67 9.17
C SER A 22 29.50 3.30 10.52
N ARG A 23 28.58 3.34 11.49
CA ARG A 23 28.71 4.10 12.75
C ARG A 23 29.11 5.57 12.51
N GLY A 24 28.56 6.16 11.45
CA GLY A 24 28.85 7.51 10.99
C GLY A 24 30.07 7.65 10.07
N ASN A 25 30.90 6.61 9.91
CA ASN A 25 32.11 6.66 9.10
C ASN A 25 31.84 6.29 7.63
N MET A 26 31.03 7.10 6.94
CA MET A 26 30.74 6.92 5.50
C MET A 26 31.18 8.13 4.67
N SER A 27 31.64 7.85 3.44
CA SER A 27 31.84 8.87 2.41
C SER A 27 30.66 8.84 1.45
N SER A 28 30.08 10.00 1.14
CA SER A 28 28.89 10.09 0.29
C SER A 28 29.17 10.94 -0.95
N HIS A 29 28.72 10.48 -2.11
CA HIS A 29 28.73 11.25 -3.35
C HIS A 29 27.42 11.08 -4.11
N LYS A 30 27.20 11.93 -5.12
CA LYS A 30 26.01 11.89 -5.97
C LYS A 30 26.19 10.87 -7.09
N GLY A 31 25.16 10.05 -7.32
CA GLY A 31 25.10 9.14 -8.45
C GLY A 31 24.80 9.86 -9.77
N LEU A 32 24.93 9.14 -10.88
CA LEU A 32 24.78 9.73 -12.23
C LEU A 32 23.41 10.35 -12.52
N ASN A 33 22.36 9.93 -11.80
CA ASN A 33 20.99 10.43 -11.97
C ASN A 33 20.68 11.68 -11.13
N GLY A 34 21.63 12.17 -10.33
CA GLY A 34 21.51 13.34 -9.43
C GLY A 34 20.57 13.16 -8.23
N THR A 35 19.63 12.21 -8.31
CA THR A 35 18.64 11.94 -7.28
C THR A 35 19.20 11.01 -6.21
N CYS A 36 19.76 9.88 -6.63
CA CYS A 36 20.33 8.88 -5.74
C CYS A 36 21.76 9.26 -5.33
N SER A 37 22.13 8.89 -4.11
CA SER A 37 23.48 9.03 -3.58
C SER A 37 24.10 7.66 -3.35
N VAL A 38 25.42 7.62 -3.35
CA VAL A 38 26.21 6.42 -3.08
C VAL A 38 27.00 6.68 -1.80
N HIS A 39 26.86 5.78 -0.83
CA HIS A 39 27.46 5.85 0.50
C HIS A 39 28.45 4.70 0.65
N GLU A 40 29.74 5.04 0.77
CA GLU A 40 30.82 4.06 0.80
C GLU A 40 31.53 4.05 2.15
N TYR A 41 31.89 2.86 2.61
CA TYR A 41 32.66 2.65 3.84
C TYR A 41 33.34 1.28 3.82
N SER A 42 34.35 1.08 4.68
CA SER A 42 35.00 -0.22 4.85
C SER A 42 34.38 -0.97 6.02
N GLY A 43 34.33 -2.30 5.94
CA GLY A 43 33.82 -3.13 7.02
C GLY A 43 34.15 -4.60 6.81
N THR A 44 33.48 -5.46 7.58
CA THR A 44 33.65 -6.93 7.48
C THR A 44 32.38 -7.56 6.95
N PHE A 45 32.50 -8.47 5.99
CA PHE A 45 31.41 -9.27 5.45
C PHE A 45 31.90 -10.71 5.27
N ALA A 46 31.15 -11.69 5.78
CA ALA A 46 31.54 -13.11 5.77
C ALA A 46 32.98 -13.36 6.27
N GLY A 47 33.41 -12.64 7.31
CA GLY A 47 34.77 -12.77 7.89
C GLY A 47 35.89 -12.13 7.06
N GLN A 48 35.58 -11.44 5.96
CA GLN A 48 36.56 -10.78 5.09
C GLN A 48 36.41 -9.25 5.15
N SER A 49 37.54 -8.53 5.03
CA SER A 49 37.50 -7.08 4.86
C SER A 49 36.95 -6.75 3.47
N VAL A 50 35.90 -5.93 3.43
CA VAL A 50 35.22 -5.52 2.20
C VAL A 50 34.99 -4.01 2.16
N ARG A 51 34.73 -3.50 0.96
CA ARG A 51 34.18 -2.18 0.74
C ARG A 51 32.66 -2.28 0.60
N PHE A 52 31.91 -1.62 1.47
CA PHE A 52 30.48 -1.47 1.34
C PHE A 52 30.15 -0.27 0.45
N LYS A 53 29.17 -0.46 -0.43
CA LYS A 53 28.64 0.55 -1.34
C LYS A 53 27.11 0.55 -1.25
N MET A 54 26.56 1.41 -0.40
CA MET A 54 25.12 1.54 -0.19
C MET A 54 24.54 2.61 -1.11
N THR A 55 23.44 2.29 -1.79
CA THR A 55 22.66 3.22 -2.58
C THR A 55 21.17 2.85 -2.53
N SER A 56 20.35 3.47 -3.35
CA SER A 56 18.91 3.20 -3.40
C SER A 56 18.35 3.23 -4.81
N VAL A 57 17.15 2.70 -4.95
CA VAL A 57 16.21 3.07 -6.01
C VAL A 57 15.30 4.22 -5.52
N CYS A 58 14.20 4.48 -6.23
CA CYS A 58 13.20 5.49 -5.89
C CYS A 58 11.79 4.87 -5.94
N GLY A 59 11.57 3.79 -5.19
CA GLY A 59 10.41 2.90 -5.34
C GLY A 59 10.60 1.93 -6.50
N HIS A 60 9.48 1.50 -7.11
CA HIS A 60 9.47 0.60 -8.28
C HIS A 60 10.40 1.10 -9.39
N VAL A 61 11.28 0.23 -9.86
CA VAL A 61 12.19 0.51 -10.98
C VAL A 61 11.42 0.38 -12.28
N MET A 62 10.52 -0.60 -12.35
CA MET A 62 9.71 -0.88 -13.53
C MET A 62 8.21 -0.66 -13.29
N THR A 63 7.46 -0.53 -14.39
CA THR A 63 6.02 -0.72 -14.43
C THR A 63 5.71 -1.68 -15.57
N LEU A 64 4.66 -2.48 -15.38
CA LEU A 64 4.14 -3.34 -16.42
C LEU A 64 3.25 -2.54 -17.39
N ASP A 65 3.52 -2.69 -18.68
CA ASP A 65 2.76 -2.03 -19.74
C ASP A 65 2.62 -2.97 -20.95
N PHE A 66 1.72 -2.66 -21.88
CA PHE A 66 1.63 -3.43 -23.11
C PHE A 66 2.77 -3.09 -24.08
N LEU A 67 3.10 -4.05 -24.95
CA LEU A 67 4.15 -3.86 -25.94
C LEU A 67 3.62 -3.16 -27.20
N GLY A 68 4.35 -2.12 -27.65
CA GLY A 68 4.20 -1.51 -28.96
C GLY A 68 2.78 -1.00 -29.26
N LYS A 69 2.13 -1.60 -30.26
CA LYS A 69 0.83 -1.14 -30.79
C LYS A 69 -0.30 -1.18 -29.76
N TYR A 70 -0.21 -2.08 -28.78
CA TYR A 70 -1.24 -2.29 -27.76
C TYR A 70 -1.33 -1.15 -26.73
N ASN A 71 -0.44 -0.16 -26.79
CA ASN A 71 -0.58 1.07 -25.99
C ASN A 71 -1.50 2.13 -26.61
N LYS A 72 -1.84 2.00 -27.90
CA LYS A 72 -2.71 2.95 -28.59
C LYS A 72 -4.17 2.55 -28.39
N TRP A 73 -4.97 3.44 -27.81
CA TRP A 73 -6.36 3.19 -27.44
C TRP A 73 -7.25 2.94 -28.67
N ASP A 74 -7.02 3.66 -29.77
CA ASP A 74 -7.93 3.65 -30.92
C ASP A 74 -7.82 2.42 -31.83
N LYS A 75 -6.69 1.70 -31.76
CA LYS A 75 -6.24 0.79 -32.82
C LYS A 75 -6.23 -0.69 -32.46
N VAL A 76 -6.71 -1.07 -31.27
CA VAL A 76 -6.71 -2.47 -30.82
C VAL A 76 -8.09 -2.86 -30.33
N ASP A 77 -8.47 -4.11 -30.57
CA ASP A 77 -9.65 -4.71 -29.95
C ASP A 77 -9.36 -4.91 -28.45
N PRO A 78 -10.14 -4.31 -27.53
CA PRO A 78 -9.95 -4.50 -26.10
C PRO A 78 -9.96 -5.96 -25.65
N ALA A 79 -10.64 -6.86 -26.37
CA ALA A 79 -10.64 -8.30 -26.05
C ALA A 79 -9.27 -8.95 -26.26
N GLU A 80 -8.45 -8.45 -27.18
CA GLU A 80 -7.08 -8.95 -27.40
C GLU A 80 -6.17 -8.73 -26.17
N LEU A 81 -6.51 -7.77 -25.31
CA LEU A 81 -5.70 -7.41 -24.14
C LEU A 81 -5.67 -8.50 -23.05
N PHE A 82 -6.61 -9.45 -23.06
CA PHE A 82 -6.63 -10.53 -22.07
C PHE A 82 -5.54 -11.59 -22.30
N SER A 83 -5.28 -11.97 -23.55
CA SER A 83 -4.39 -13.11 -23.85
C SER A 83 -3.46 -12.90 -25.03
N GLN A 84 -3.81 -12.05 -26.01
CA GLN A 84 -3.02 -11.89 -27.24
C GLN A 84 -1.97 -10.79 -27.12
N ALA A 85 -2.26 -9.75 -26.34
CA ALA A 85 -1.34 -8.63 -26.14
C ALA A 85 -0.19 -9.02 -25.19
N PRO A 86 1.08 -9.02 -25.65
CA PRO A 86 2.21 -9.21 -24.77
C PRO A 86 2.43 -7.98 -23.88
N THR A 87 2.87 -8.25 -22.66
CA THR A 87 3.24 -7.25 -21.66
C THR A 87 4.76 -7.22 -21.49
N GLU A 88 5.28 -6.06 -21.09
CA GLU A 88 6.70 -5.82 -20.87
C GLU A 88 6.88 -4.86 -19.68
N LYS A 89 7.92 -5.10 -18.89
CA LYS A 89 8.35 -4.17 -17.84
C LYS A 89 9.15 -3.03 -18.47
N LYS A 90 8.73 -1.78 -18.24
CA LYS A 90 9.41 -0.55 -18.68
C LYS A 90 9.80 0.28 -17.48
N GLU A 91 10.86 1.08 -17.58
CA GLU A 91 11.26 1.97 -16.48
C GLU A 91 10.09 2.85 -16.01
N ALA A 92 9.82 2.83 -14.71
CA ALA A 92 8.73 3.60 -14.11
C ALA A 92 8.88 5.11 -14.26
N ASN A 93 10.12 5.57 -14.23
CA ASN A 93 10.47 6.94 -14.52
C ASN A 93 11.71 6.98 -15.41
N PRO A 94 11.53 7.00 -16.75
CA PRO A 94 12.65 6.98 -17.70
C PRO A 94 13.63 8.15 -17.52
N LYS A 95 13.21 9.26 -16.89
CA LYS A 95 14.12 10.40 -16.63
C LYS A 95 15.18 10.07 -15.58
N LEU A 96 14.92 9.12 -14.70
CA LEU A 96 15.88 8.71 -13.66
C LEU A 96 16.95 7.75 -14.20
N ASN A 97 16.74 7.11 -15.36
CA ASN A 97 17.62 6.09 -15.94
C ASN A 97 18.07 5.07 -14.88
N MET A 98 17.10 4.53 -14.14
CA MET A 98 17.37 3.80 -12.91
C MET A 98 18.13 2.49 -13.18
N VAL A 99 17.80 1.80 -14.26
CA VAL A 99 18.49 0.57 -14.67
C VAL A 99 19.96 0.86 -14.97
N LYS A 100 20.23 1.92 -15.73
CA LYS A 100 21.60 2.35 -16.05
C LYS A 100 22.37 2.75 -14.80
N PHE A 101 21.73 3.44 -13.86
CA PHE A 101 22.33 3.78 -12.58
C PHE A 101 22.74 2.53 -11.79
N LEU A 102 21.83 1.57 -11.62
CA LEU A 102 22.12 0.31 -10.95
C LEU A 102 23.23 -0.48 -11.64
N GLN A 103 23.23 -0.54 -12.97
CA GLN A 103 24.29 -1.19 -13.75
C GLN A 103 25.66 -0.54 -13.53
N VAL A 104 25.72 0.80 -13.51
CA VAL A 104 26.99 1.51 -13.27
C VAL A 104 27.48 1.28 -11.85
N GLU A 105 26.61 1.37 -10.85
CA GLU A 105 27.03 1.24 -9.46
C GLU A 105 27.31 -0.21 -9.05
N GLY A 106 26.62 -1.17 -9.65
CA GLY A 106 26.80 -2.61 -9.43
C GLY A 106 27.94 -3.23 -10.24
N LYS A 107 28.43 -2.54 -11.28
CA LYS A 107 29.55 -3.03 -12.08
C LYS A 107 30.78 -3.30 -11.21
N GLY A 108 31.30 -4.52 -11.27
CA GLY A 108 32.49 -4.91 -10.52
C GLY A 108 32.28 -5.14 -9.02
N CYS A 109 31.03 -5.21 -8.56
CA CYS A 109 30.70 -5.66 -7.20
C CYS A 109 30.68 -7.20 -7.13
N ASP A 110 31.09 -7.76 -5.99
CA ASP A 110 31.20 -9.19 -5.76
C ASP A 110 29.97 -9.78 -5.07
N TYR A 111 29.31 -8.96 -4.24
CA TYR A 111 28.12 -9.33 -3.47
C TYR A 111 27.05 -8.26 -3.60
N ILE A 112 25.78 -8.65 -3.46
CA ILE A 112 24.65 -7.74 -3.33
C ILE A 112 23.82 -8.07 -2.07
N VAL A 113 23.50 -7.05 -1.27
CA VAL A 113 22.58 -7.15 -0.14
C VAL A 113 21.38 -6.23 -0.36
N LEU A 114 20.20 -6.81 -0.37
CA LEU A 114 18.94 -6.13 -0.63
C LEU A 114 18.34 -5.57 0.68
N TRP A 115 18.16 -4.26 0.73
CA TRP A 115 17.66 -3.48 1.87
C TRP A 115 16.35 -2.76 1.54
N LEU A 116 15.56 -3.32 0.64
CA LEU A 116 14.24 -2.81 0.27
C LEU A 116 13.24 -3.01 1.42
N ASP A 117 12.13 -2.29 1.42
CA ASP A 117 11.15 -2.40 2.51
C ASP A 117 10.62 -3.85 2.59
N CYS A 118 10.29 -4.33 3.79
CA CYS A 118 10.01 -5.75 4.05
C CYS A 118 8.53 -6.11 3.88
N ASP A 119 7.97 -5.78 2.72
CA ASP A 119 6.66 -6.20 2.24
C ASP A 119 6.75 -6.83 0.84
N LYS A 120 5.63 -7.27 0.28
CA LYS A 120 5.60 -7.93 -1.03
C LYS A 120 6.04 -7.01 -2.17
N GLU A 121 5.73 -5.70 -2.10
CA GLU A 121 6.15 -4.74 -3.12
C GLU A 121 7.67 -4.58 -3.08
N GLY A 122 8.26 -4.45 -1.88
CA GLY A 122 9.70 -4.43 -1.69
C GLY A 122 10.40 -5.72 -2.15
N GLU A 123 9.80 -6.90 -1.93
CA GLU A 123 10.30 -8.16 -2.52
C GLU A 123 10.23 -8.16 -4.04
N ASN A 124 9.17 -7.63 -4.66
CA ASN A 124 9.11 -7.50 -6.12
C ASN A 124 10.23 -6.62 -6.67
N ILE A 125 10.46 -5.45 -6.04
CA ILE A 125 11.55 -4.54 -6.44
C ILE A 125 12.93 -5.18 -6.22
N CYS A 126 13.09 -6.09 -5.25
CA CYS A 126 14.34 -6.85 -5.08
C CYS A 126 14.73 -7.55 -6.39
N PHE A 127 13.77 -8.19 -7.07
CA PHE A 127 14.04 -8.89 -8.33
C PHE A 127 14.24 -7.93 -9.50
N GLU A 128 13.64 -6.74 -9.50
CA GLU A 128 13.95 -5.68 -10.49
C GLU A 128 15.39 -5.17 -10.35
N VAL A 129 15.85 -5.00 -9.11
CA VAL A 129 17.25 -4.62 -8.82
C VAL A 129 18.20 -5.74 -9.24
N LEU A 130 17.87 -7.01 -8.94
CA LEU A 130 18.68 -8.15 -9.32
C LEU A 130 18.81 -8.30 -10.83
N ASP A 131 17.72 -8.14 -11.59
CA ASP A 131 17.74 -8.19 -13.05
C ASP A 131 18.69 -7.14 -13.65
N ALA A 132 18.72 -5.93 -13.09
CA ALA A 132 19.61 -4.87 -13.53
C ALA A 132 21.09 -5.10 -13.13
N VAL A 133 21.34 -5.70 -11.95
CA VAL A 133 22.69 -5.75 -11.35
C VAL A 133 23.43 -7.06 -11.62
N LEU A 134 22.76 -8.22 -11.55
CA LEU A 134 23.42 -9.52 -11.70
C LEU A 134 24.25 -9.65 -12.99
N PRO A 135 23.81 -9.16 -14.17
CA PRO A 135 24.59 -9.28 -15.41
C PRO A 135 25.91 -8.50 -15.41
N VAL A 136 26.10 -7.53 -14.51
CA VAL A 136 27.28 -6.65 -14.47
C VAL A 136 28.18 -6.87 -13.25
N MET A 137 27.78 -7.75 -12.33
CA MET A 137 28.59 -8.13 -11.17
C MET A 137 29.83 -8.94 -11.58
N ASN A 138 30.82 -9.02 -10.69
CA ASN A 138 31.98 -9.88 -10.92
C ASN A 138 31.53 -11.35 -11.02
N PRO A 139 32.09 -12.12 -11.95
CA PRO A 139 31.80 -13.55 -12.06
C PRO A 139 32.08 -14.26 -10.74
N THR A 140 31.13 -15.08 -10.31
CA THR A 140 31.32 -15.89 -9.11
C THR A 140 32.12 -17.13 -9.46
N HIS A 141 33.24 -17.36 -8.77
CA HIS A 141 33.99 -18.60 -8.89
C HIS A 141 33.55 -19.58 -7.80
N GLY A 142 33.08 -20.77 -8.17
CA GLY A 142 32.84 -21.86 -7.22
C GLY A 142 31.45 -21.96 -6.58
N GLY A 143 30.42 -21.32 -7.15
CA GLY A 143 29.03 -21.46 -6.66
C GLY A 143 28.75 -20.80 -5.31
N GLU A 144 29.62 -19.88 -4.88
CA GLU A 144 29.40 -19.10 -3.66
C GLU A 144 28.10 -18.27 -3.75
N LYS A 145 27.39 -18.15 -2.63
CA LYS A 145 26.20 -17.30 -2.54
C LYS A 145 26.59 -15.83 -2.63
N THR A 146 26.10 -15.14 -3.67
CA THR A 146 26.41 -13.72 -3.93
C THR A 146 25.27 -12.75 -3.61
N VAL A 147 24.04 -13.27 -3.50
CA VAL A 147 22.82 -12.50 -3.25
C VAL A 147 22.32 -12.73 -1.84
N TYR A 148 22.01 -11.63 -1.15
CA TYR A 148 21.52 -11.65 0.22
C TYR A 148 20.34 -10.70 0.38
N ARG A 149 19.42 -11.04 1.27
CA ARG A 149 18.27 -10.20 1.63
C ARG A 149 18.29 -9.87 3.12
N ALA A 150 18.36 -8.59 3.46
CA ALA A 150 18.18 -8.12 4.83
C ALA A 150 16.69 -8.01 5.15
N ARG A 151 16.25 -8.52 6.31
CA ARG A 151 14.87 -8.38 6.80
C ARG A 151 14.87 -7.55 8.08
N PHE A 152 14.10 -6.46 8.08
CA PHE A 152 14.01 -5.48 9.17
C PHE A 152 12.58 -4.93 9.23
N SER A 153 12.18 -4.34 10.36
CA SER A 153 10.85 -3.73 10.56
C SER A 153 10.92 -2.28 10.99
N SER A 154 12.11 -1.76 11.29
CA SER A 154 12.36 -0.40 11.74
C SER A 154 13.75 0.08 11.33
N ILE A 155 13.90 1.40 11.15
CA ILE A 155 15.20 2.03 10.86
C ILE A 155 15.85 2.44 12.17
N THR A 156 16.23 1.45 12.98
CA THR A 156 16.91 1.64 14.27
C THR A 156 18.23 0.89 14.29
N ASP A 157 19.21 1.34 15.10
CA ASP A 157 20.50 0.68 15.22
C ASP A 157 20.39 -0.82 15.56
N THR A 158 19.47 -1.16 16.47
CA THR A 158 19.28 -2.54 16.92
C THR A 158 18.79 -3.44 15.79
N ASP A 159 17.76 -3.00 15.08
CA ASP A 159 17.09 -3.82 14.06
C ASP A 159 17.94 -3.95 12.79
N ILE A 160 18.56 -2.85 12.34
CA ILE A 160 19.44 -2.83 11.16
C ILE A 160 20.71 -3.67 11.40
N CYS A 161 21.34 -3.58 12.57
CA CYS A 161 22.49 -4.41 12.88
C CYS A 161 22.11 -5.90 12.98
N ALA A 162 20.95 -6.20 13.56
CA ALA A 162 20.45 -7.57 13.66
C ALA A 162 20.11 -8.17 12.28
N ALA A 163 19.55 -7.37 11.37
CA ALA A 163 19.27 -7.76 9.99
C ALA A 163 20.56 -8.09 9.22
N MET A 164 21.61 -7.26 9.38
CA MET A 164 22.91 -7.50 8.76
C MET A 164 23.59 -8.79 9.27
N ALA A 165 23.34 -9.17 10.53
CA ALA A 165 23.87 -10.39 11.12
C ALA A 165 23.11 -11.67 10.69
N ARG A 166 21.87 -11.54 10.20
CA ARG A 166 20.98 -12.66 9.84
C ARG A 166 20.40 -12.49 8.44
N LEU A 167 21.29 -12.35 7.45
CA LEU A 167 20.89 -12.20 6.05
C LEU A 167 20.25 -13.49 5.52
N GLY A 168 19.12 -13.34 4.84
CA GLY A 168 18.37 -14.41 4.18
C GLY A 168 18.48 -14.35 2.65
N GLU A 169 17.41 -14.77 1.99
CA GLU A 169 17.24 -14.78 0.53
C GLU A 169 15.96 -14.02 0.17
N PRO A 170 15.91 -13.39 -1.01
CA PRO A 170 14.68 -12.76 -1.50
C PRO A 170 13.62 -13.83 -1.82
N ASP A 171 12.35 -13.53 -1.54
CA ASP A 171 11.25 -14.48 -1.76
C ASP A 171 10.63 -14.28 -3.15
N HIS A 172 10.95 -15.20 -4.07
CA HIS A 172 10.45 -15.14 -5.45
C HIS A 172 8.93 -15.38 -5.54
N ASN A 173 8.33 -16.15 -4.63
CA ASN A 173 6.89 -16.40 -4.68
C ASN A 173 6.09 -15.16 -4.29
N GLU A 174 6.57 -14.38 -3.31
CA GLU A 174 5.98 -13.08 -2.97
C GLU A 174 6.09 -12.11 -4.14
N ALA A 175 7.25 -12.04 -4.79
CA ALA A 175 7.46 -11.21 -5.97
C ALA A 175 6.54 -11.59 -7.15
N LEU A 176 6.38 -12.89 -7.44
CA LEU A 176 5.46 -13.39 -8.46
C LEU A 176 4.00 -13.03 -8.16
N SER A 177 3.62 -12.97 -6.88
CA SER A 177 2.26 -12.56 -6.50
C SER A 177 1.97 -11.09 -6.83
N VAL A 178 3.00 -10.23 -6.76
CA VAL A 178 2.89 -8.82 -7.15
C VAL A 178 2.82 -8.69 -8.67
N ASP A 179 3.66 -9.43 -9.41
CA ASP A 179 3.61 -9.44 -10.88
C ASP A 179 2.23 -9.91 -11.39
N ALA A 180 1.69 -10.98 -10.80
CA ALA A 180 0.36 -11.48 -11.14
C ALA A 180 -0.74 -10.43 -10.88
N ARG A 181 -0.67 -9.73 -9.74
CA ARG A 181 -1.62 -8.65 -9.41
C ARG A 181 -1.52 -7.50 -10.43
N GLN A 182 -0.30 -7.04 -10.73
CA GLN A 182 -0.06 -5.97 -11.70
C GLN A 182 -0.61 -6.34 -13.09
N GLU A 183 -0.40 -7.57 -13.53
CA GLU A 183 -0.90 -8.05 -14.83
C GLU A 183 -2.43 -8.15 -14.87
N LEU A 184 -3.05 -8.70 -13.82
CA LEU A 184 -4.52 -8.77 -13.72
C LEU A 184 -5.16 -7.37 -13.73
N ASP A 185 -4.63 -6.46 -12.91
CA ASP A 185 -5.12 -5.09 -12.83
C ASP A 185 -4.97 -4.36 -14.18
N LEU A 186 -3.80 -4.49 -14.84
CA LEU A 186 -3.54 -3.88 -16.15
C LEU A 186 -4.48 -4.42 -17.22
N ARG A 187 -4.58 -5.75 -17.36
CA ARG A 187 -5.35 -6.39 -18.43
C ARG A 187 -6.84 -6.13 -18.27
N ILE A 188 -7.40 -6.47 -17.11
CA ILE A 188 -8.82 -6.30 -16.84
C ILE A 188 -9.17 -4.80 -16.88
N GLY A 189 -8.39 -3.96 -16.20
CA GLY A 189 -8.63 -2.52 -16.15
C GLY A 189 -8.63 -1.88 -17.53
N CYS A 190 -7.58 -2.12 -18.35
CA CYS A 190 -7.49 -1.54 -19.68
C CYS A 190 -8.54 -2.09 -20.65
N ALA A 191 -8.85 -3.39 -20.60
CA ALA A 191 -9.86 -3.99 -21.50
C ALA A 191 -11.23 -3.34 -21.30
N PHE A 192 -11.73 -3.31 -20.07
CA PHE A 192 -13.04 -2.72 -19.77
C PHE A 192 -13.04 -1.19 -19.89
N THR A 193 -11.96 -0.52 -19.51
CA THR A 193 -11.85 0.94 -19.64
C THR A 193 -11.87 1.35 -21.10
N ARG A 194 -11.00 0.80 -21.95
CA ARG A 194 -10.90 1.17 -23.37
C ARG A 194 -12.15 0.82 -24.15
N PHE A 195 -12.79 -0.31 -23.82
CA PHE A 195 -14.09 -0.65 -24.40
C PHE A 195 -15.13 0.45 -24.13
N GLN A 196 -15.31 0.84 -22.86
CA GLN A 196 -16.31 1.83 -22.48
C GLN A 196 -16.00 3.22 -23.02
N THR A 197 -14.75 3.67 -22.91
CA THR A 197 -14.36 5.00 -23.39
C THR A 197 -14.61 5.13 -24.89
N LYS A 198 -14.24 4.12 -25.69
CA LYS A 198 -14.49 4.09 -27.14
C LYS A 198 -15.98 3.95 -27.48
N TYR A 199 -16.72 3.12 -26.75
CA TYR A 199 -18.16 2.92 -26.96
C TYR A 199 -18.99 4.19 -26.68
N PHE A 200 -18.57 5.00 -25.71
CA PHE A 200 -19.27 6.23 -25.33
C PHE A 200 -18.71 7.50 -26.00
N GLN A 201 -17.61 7.40 -26.75
CA GLN A 201 -16.97 8.54 -27.40
C GLN A 201 -17.93 9.26 -28.35
N GLY A 202 -18.21 10.55 -28.05
CA GLY A 202 -19.11 11.39 -28.85
C GLY A 202 -20.59 10.99 -28.81
N LYS A 203 -20.98 10.01 -27.98
CA LYS A 203 -22.37 9.49 -27.92
C LYS A 203 -23.32 10.43 -27.18
N TYR A 204 -22.80 11.20 -26.21
CA TYR A 204 -23.58 12.15 -25.42
C TYR A 204 -22.84 13.48 -25.32
N GLY A 205 -23.54 14.59 -25.62
CA GLY A 205 -22.93 15.93 -25.63
C GLY A 205 -22.46 16.44 -24.26
N ASN A 206 -22.92 15.82 -23.17
CA ASN A 206 -22.59 16.17 -21.78
C ASN A 206 -21.68 15.13 -21.09
N LEU A 207 -21.10 14.18 -21.84
CA LEU A 207 -20.24 13.15 -21.29
C LEU A 207 -18.86 13.21 -21.93
N ASP A 208 -17.85 13.49 -21.11
CA ASP A 208 -16.47 13.22 -21.47
C ASP A 208 -16.17 11.73 -21.19
N SER A 209 -16.13 10.92 -22.26
CA SER A 209 -15.90 9.48 -22.16
C SER A 209 -14.51 9.13 -21.62
N SER A 210 -13.55 10.05 -21.62
CA SER A 210 -12.20 9.81 -21.08
C SER A 210 -12.18 9.64 -19.56
N LEU A 211 -13.25 10.07 -18.88
CA LEU A 211 -13.40 9.95 -17.43
C LEU A 211 -13.93 8.57 -16.99
N ILE A 212 -14.42 7.76 -17.92
CA ILE A 212 -14.98 6.44 -17.61
C ILE A 212 -13.83 5.44 -17.48
N SER A 213 -13.75 4.78 -16.33
CA SER A 213 -12.78 3.71 -16.10
C SER A 213 -13.37 2.56 -15.29
N PHE A 214 -12.78 1.39 -15.50
CA PHE A 214 -13.08 0.19 -14.74
C PHE A 214 -11.79 -0.34 -14.14
N GLY A 215 -11.86 -0.84 -12.91
CA GLY A 215 -10.78 -1.60 -12.31
C GLY A 215 -11.33 -2.63 -11.34
N PRO A 216 -10.73 -3.82 -11.27
CA PRO A 216 -11.27 -4.95 -10.52
C PRO A 216 -11.43 -4.66 -9.02
N CYS A 217 -10.63 -3.76 -8.46
CA CYS A 217 -10.74 -3.31 -7.07
C CYS A 217 -11.45 -1.95 -6.92
N GLN A 218 -11.18 -0.97 -7.80
CA GLN A 218 -11.77 0.37 -7.70
C GLN A 218 -13.29 0.36 -7.89
N THR A 219 -13.81 -0.51 -8.77
CA THR A 219 -15.24 -0.55 -9.09
C THR A 219 -16.08 -1.11 -7.94
N PRO A 220 -15.72 -2.25 -7.31
CA PRO A 220 -16.38 -2.68 -6.06
C PRO A 220 -16.26 -1.64 -4.93
N THR A 221 -15.13 -0.95 -4.83
CA THR A 221 -14.93 0.11 -3.83
C THR A 221 -15.94 1.26 -4.00
N LEU A 222 -16.13 1.75 -5.23
CA LEU A 222 -17.18 2.71 -5.55
C LEU A 222 -18.57 2.13 -5.27
N GLY A 223 -18.76 0.83 -5.49
CA GLY A 223 -19.97 0.09 -5.17
C GLY A 223 -20.44 0.28 -3.73
N PHE A 224 -19.54 0.26 -2.74
CA PHE A 224 -19.91 0.53 -1.34
C PHE A 224 -20.48 1.94 -1.12
N CYS A 225 -19.92 2.94 -1.79
CA CYS A 225 -20.40 4.32 -1.71
C CYS A 225 -21.80 4.45 -2.34
N VAL A 226 -22.00 3.84 -3.51
CA VAL A 226 -23.28 3.85 -4.22
C VAL A 226 -24.34 3.08 -3.43
N GLU A 227 -24.02 1.90 -2.91
CA GLU A 227 -24.94 1.11 -2.08
C GLU A 227 -25.41 1.90 -0.85
N ARG A 228 -24.50 2.62 -0.19
CA ARG A 228 -24.86 3.50 0.93
C ARG A 228 -25.76 4.64 0.46
N HIS A 229 -25.44 5.27 -0.66
CA HIS A 229 -26.26 6.33 -1.23
C HIS A 229 -27.69 5.84 -1.51
N ASP A 230 -27.83 4.67 -2.15
CA ASP A 230 -29.13 4.09 -2.48
C ASP A 230 -29.96 3.75 -1.23
N LYS A 231 -29.32 3.23 -0.17
CA LYS A 231 -29.97 3.02 1.14
C LYS A 231 -30.48 4.33 1.75
N ILE A 232 -29.73 5.43 1.60
CA ILE A 232 -30.15 6.76 2.09
C ILE A 232 -31.30 7.29 1.25
N GLN A 233 -31.24 7.18 -0.08
CA GLN A 233 -32.29 7.66 -0.98
C GLN A 233 -33.61 6.90 -0.81
N SER A 234 -33.53 5.60 -0.54
CA SER A 234 -34.70 4.73 -0.33
C SER A 234 -35.18 4.69 1.13
N PHE A 235 -34.47 5.35 2.06
CA PHE A 235 -34.86 5.40 3.46
C PHE A 235 -36.18 6.16 3.61
N LYS A 236 -37.16 5.52 4.25
CA LYS A 236 -38.43 6.14 4.62
C LYS A 236 -38.41 6.38 6.13
N PRO A 237 -38.23 7.64 6.60
CA PRO A 237 -38.23 7.93 8.02
C PRO A 237 -39.54 7.52 8.67
N GLU A 238 -39.46 6.79 9.77
CA GLU A 238 -40.63 6.40 10.57
C GLU A 238 -40.69 7.24 11.83
N THR A 239 -41.89 7.75 12.14
CA THR A 239 -42.13 8.49 13.38
C THR A 239 -42.10 7.51 14.54
N TYR A 240 -41.39 7.87 15.60
CA TYR A 240 -41.39 7.15 16.86
C TYR A 240 -41.55 8.12 18.03
N TRP A 241 -42.00 7.59 19.16
CA TRP A 241 -42.20 8.34 20.39
C TRP A 241 -41.34 7.76 21.50
N VAL A 242 -40.73 8.65 22.28
CA VAL A 242 -39.94 8.33 23.47
C VAL A 242 -40.60 9.03 24.64
N LEU A 243 -40.91 8.27 25.69
CA LEU A 243 -41.33 8.86 26.96
C LEU A 243 -40.08 9.28 27.73
N GLN A 244 -40.06 10.49 28.28
CA GLN A 244 -39.00 10.94 29.17
C GLN A 244 -39.63 11.60 30.39
N ALA A 245 -39.10 11.31 31.58
CA ALA A 245 -39.57 11.89 32.83
C ALA A 245 -38.45 12.71 33.48
N LYS A 246 -38.81 13.78 34.17
CA LYS A 246 -37.88 14.55 35.00
C LYS A 246 -38.26 14.38 36.45
N VAL A 247 -37.30 14.01 37.29
CA VAL A 247 -37.50 13.88 38.73
C VAL A 247 -36.58 14.86 39.46
N ASN A 248 -37.10 15.52 40.48
CA ASN A 248 -36.29 16.40 41.33
C ASN A 248 -35.85 15.60 42.54
N VAL A 249 -34.54 15.38 42.67
CA VAL A 249 -33.95 14.64 43.80
C VAL A 249 -33.80 15.54 45.01
N ASP A 250 -33.40 16.80 44.79
CA ASP A 250 -33.29 17.88 45.77
C ASP A 250 -33.73 19.20 45.11
N LYS A 251 -33.76 20.32 45.88
CA LYS A 251 -34.22 21.64 45.40
C LYS A 251 -33.51 22.14 44.13
N ASP A 252 -32.28 21.70 43.88
CA ASP A 252 -31.46 22.19 42.76
C ASP A 252 -31.04 21.10 41.75
N ARG A 253 -31.49 19.84 41.90
CA ARG A 253 -31.07 18.74 41.03
C ARG A 253 -32.25 18.01 40.39
N SER A 254 -32.41 18.22 39.08
CA SER A 254 -33.34 17.48 38.24
C SER A 254 -32.61 16.38 37.47
N LEU A 255 -33.09 15.14 37.55
CA LEU A 255 -32.61 14.01 36.74
C LEU A 255 -33.59 13.77 35.60
N LEU A 256 -33.05 13.67 34.38
CA LEU A 256 -33.78 13.14 33.23
C LEU A 256 -33.69 11.62 33.27
N LEU A 257 -34.84 10.96 33.26
CA LEU A 257 -34.92 9.50 33.25
C LEU A 257 -35.13 9.01 31.82
N ASP A 258 -34.32 8.03 31.42
CA ASP A 258 -34.50 7.29 30.19
C ASP A 258 -35.54 6.19 30.38
N TRP A 259 -36.46 6.09 29.44
CA TRP A 259 -37.50 5.07 29.48
C TRP A 259 -36.92 3.70 29.17
N ASP A 260 -37.20 2.73 30.04
CA ASP A 260 -36.77 1.34 29.90
C ASP A 260 -37.13 0.73 28.52
N ARG A 261 -38.29 1.09 27.96
CA ARG A 261 -38.72 0.61 26.63
C ARG A 261 -38.07 1.34 25.46
N VAL A 262 -37.28 2.39 25.73
CA VAL A 262 -36.58 3.25 24.77
C VAL A 262 -37.49 4.01 23.82
N ARG A 263 -38.28 3.35 22.96
CA ARG A 263 -39.19 3.99 22.00
C ARG A 263 -40.36 3.09 21.63
N VAL A 264 -41.43 3.69 21.11
CA VAL A 264 -42.54 3.00 20.43
C VAL A 264 -42.82 3.66 19.09
N PHE A 265 -43.30 2.88 18.12
CA PHE A 265 -43.63 3.34 16.76
C PHE A 265 -45.13 3.49 16.52
N ASP A 266 -45.95 3.23 17.55
CA ASP A 266 -47.41 3.34 17.48
C ASP A 266 -47.89 4.53 18.32
N ARG A 267 -48.71 5.39 17.69
CA ARG A 267 -49.19 6.63 18.30
C ARG A 267 -50.16 6.39 19.46
N GLU A 268 -51.04 5.40 19.33
CA GLU A 268 -52.06 5.11 20.34
C GLU A 268 -51.43 4.48 21.57
N ILE A 269 -50.47 3.57 21.38
CA ILE A 269 -49.67 2.97 22.44
C ILE A 269 -48.82 4.04 23.14
N ALA A 270 -48.19 4.95 22.40
CA ALA A 270 -47.45 6.07 22.98
C ALA A 270 -48.35 6.94 23.88
N GLN A 271 -49.54 7.27 23.37
CA GLN A 271 -50.51 8.09 24.11
C GLN A 271 -51.04 7.37 25.35
N MET A 272 -51.25 6.06 25.28
CA MET A 272 -51.63 5.22 26.42
C MET A 272 -50.55 5.29 27.53
N PHE A 273 -49.27 5.05 27.20
CA PHE A 273 -48.20 5.12 28.19
C PHE A 273 -48.06 6.50 28.82
N LEU A 274 -48.16 7.57 28.02
CA LEU A 274 -48.16 8.94 28.54
C LEU A 274 -49.35 9.19 29.48
N ASN A 275 -50.54 8.69 29.15
CA ASN A 275 -51.72 8.86 29.98
C ASN A 275 -51.61 8.12 31.33
N LEU A 276 -50.98 6.94 31.34
CA LEU A 276 -50.74 6.16 32.55
C LEU A 276 -49.74 6.84 33.49
N THR A 277 -48.74 7.56 32.97
CA THR A 277 -47.65 8.12 33.79
C THR A 277 -47.77 9.62 34.09
N LYS A 278 -48.44 10.42 33.24
CA LYS A 278 -48.44 11.89 33.36
C LYS A 278 -49.06 12.44 34.65
N LEU A 279 -49.94 11.66 35.30
CA LEU A 279 -50.60 12.06 36.53
C LEU A 279 -49.85 11.60 37.77
N GLU A 280 -48.91 10.66 37.64
CA GLU A 280 -48.10 10.17 38.74
C GLU A 280 -47.20 11.29 39.27
N LYS A 281 -47.14 11.41 40.60
CA LYS A 281 -46.38 12.46 41.30
C LYS A 281 -45.13 11.94 42.00
N GLU A 282 -45.01 10.62 42.11
CA GLU A 282 -43.92 9.95 42.79
C GLU A 282 -43.27 8.94 41.85
N ALA A 283 -41.94 8.89 41.90
CA ALA A 283 -41.15 7.87 41.21
C ALA A 283 -40.36 7.11 42.28
N GLN A 284 -40.67 5.83 42.46
CA GLN A 284 -40.00 4.99 43.44
C GLN A 284 -38.77 4.36 42.80
N THR A 285 -37.61 4.52 43.44
CA THR A 285 -36.40 3.84 43.01
C THR A 285 -36.41 2.42 43.56
N CYS A 286 -36.59 1.45 42.68
CA CYS A 286 -36.28 0.06 43.02
C CYS A 286 -34.77 -0.08 43.07
N PHE A 287 -34.17 -0.15 44.27
CA PHE A 287 -32.79 -0.62 44.41
C PHE A 287 -32.78 -2.11 44.04
N GLY A 288 -32.46 -2.41 42.79
CA GLY A 288 -32.05 -3.76 42.41
C GLY A 288 -30.81 -4.10 43.22
N LYS A 289 -30.89 -5.13 44.06
CA LYS A 289 -29.72 -5.96 44.32
C LYS A 289 -29.28 -6.50 42.95
N ASP A 290 -27.98 -6.42 42.66
CA ASP A 290 -27.29 -6.79 41.41
C ASP A 290 -27.11 -5.57 40.48
N SER A 291 -25.92 -4.97 40.33
CA SER A 291 -24.71 -5.61 39.81
C SER A 291 -23.44 -4.81 40.16
N TYR A 292 -22.42 -5.49 40.69
CA TYR A 292 -21.01 -5.09 40.65
C TYR A 292 -20.37 -5.57 39.35
#